data_AF-A0A1G9YRG3-F1
#
_entry.id   AF-A0A1G9YRG3-F1
#
_cell.length_a   1.000
_cell.length_b   1.000
_cell.length_c   1.000
_cell.angle_alpha   90.00
_cell.angle_beta   90.00
_cell.angle_gamma   90.00
#
_symmetry.space_group_name_H-M   'P 1'
#
loop_
_entity.id
_entity.type
_entity.pdbx_description
1 polymer ?
#
loop_
_entity_poly.entity_id
_entity_poly.type
_entity_poly.pdbx_seq_one_letter_code
_entity_poly.pdbx_strand_id
1 'polypeptide(L)'
;MFDDEIDVECPECGHENGAPVDRVRDDEHLHCERCGSAIPLGRQKHLLIIEHVTKNIAKLRRSLAKFRQNSPAARRRPRGKS
;
A
#
# COMPACT_ATOMS: atom_id res chain seq x y z
N MET A 1 9.85 3.19 1.44
CA MET A 1 9.28 2.39 2.53
C MET A 1 8.01 1.76 2.01
N PHE A 2 7.79 0.50 2.37
CA PHE A 2 6.50 -0.16 2.16
C PHE A 2 5.57 0.34 3.25
N ASP A 3 4.28 0.50 2.96
CA ASP A 3 3.35 0.81 4.05
C ASP A 3 3.12 -0.49 4.82
N ASP A 4 3.20 -0.41 6.14
CA ASP A 4 2.86 -1.51 7.05
C ASP A 4 1.39 -1.44 7.51
N GLU A 5 0.69 -0.39 7.09
CA GLU A 5 -0.71 -0.11 7.40
C GLU A 5 -1.59 -0.23 6.15
N ILE A 6 -2.80 -0.73 6.38
CA ILE A 6 -3.88 -0.82 5.42
C ILE A 6 -4.86 0.32 5.74
N ASP A 7 -5.14 1.16 4.74
CA ASP A 7 -6.18 2.17 4.85
C ASP A 7 -7.57 1.52 4.74
N VAL A 8 -8.41 1.77 5.73
CA VAL A 8 -9.79 1.28 5.80
C VAL A 8 -10.75 2.46 5.94
N GLU A 9 -11.59 2.65 4.92
CA GLU A 9 -12.61 3.71 4.92
C GLU A 9 -13.76 3.38 5.88
N CYS A 10 -14.13 4.33 6.72
CA CYS A 10 -15.30 4.23 7.58
C CYS A 10 -16.58 4.44 6.76
N PRO A 11 -17.53 3.48 6.74
CA PRO A 11 -18.75 3.61 5.94
C PRO A 11 -19.69 4.71 6.44
N GLU A 12 -19.57 5.12 7.71
CA GLU A 12 -20.45 6.11 8.32
C GLU A 12 -19.98 7.56 8.05
N CYS A 13 -18.68 7.82 8.06
CA CYS A 13 -18.14 9.19 7.98
C CYS A 13 -17.12 9.41 6.86
N GLY A 14 -16.80 8.39 6.07
CA GLY A 14 -15.83 8.44 4.98
C GLY A 14 -14.38 8.67 5.42
N HIS A 15 -14.09 8.58 6.72
CA HIS A 15 -12.73 8.74 7.23
C HIS A 15 -11.90 7.50 6.92
N GLU A 16 -10.72 7.69 6.32
CA GLU A 16 -9.72 6.62 6.15
C GLU A 16 -8.99 6.39 7.48
N ASN A 17 -8.97 5.13 7.93
CA ASN A 17 -8.32 4.73 9.18
C ASN A 17 -7.16 3.80 8.82
N GLY A 18 -5.95 4.15 9.25
CA GLY A 18 -4.79 3.27 9.11
C GLY A 18 -4.84 2.15 10.15
N ALA A 19 -4.67 0.91 9.71
CA ALA A 19 -4.57 -0.23 10.61
C ALA A 19 -3.45 -1.19 10.19
N PRO A 20 -2.69 -1.78 11.14
CA PRO A 20 -1.69 -2.79 10.82
C PRO A 20 -2.32 -4.00 10.12
N VAL A 21 -1.59 -4.61 9.18
CA VAL A 21 -2.07 -5.78 8.42
C VAL A 21 -2.55 -6.91 9.35
N ASP A 22 -1.81 -7.19 10.43
CA ASP A 22 -2.17 -8.24 11.38
C ASP A 22 -3.51 -7.95 12.07
N ARG A 23 -3.75 -6.69 12.43
CA ARG A 23 -5.00 -6.25 13.04
C ARG A 23 -6.18 -6.41 12.07
N VAL A 24 -6.01 -6.04 10.81
CA VAL A 24 -7.05 -6.23 9.76
C VAL A 24 -7.32 -7.71 9.47
N ARG A 25 -6.31 -8.56 9.62
CA ARG A 25 -6.45 -10.02 9.39
C ARG A 25 -7.22 -10.69 10.52
N ASP A 26 -6.90 -10.34 11.75
CA ASP A 26 -7.27 -11.09 12.95
C ASP A 26 -8.54 -10.52 13.62
N ASP A 27 -8.80 -9.21 13.52
CA ASP A 27 -9.98 -8.57 14.10
C ASP A 27 -11.22 -8.68 13.18
N GLU A 28 -12.41 -8.76 13.78
CA GLU A 28 -13.69 -8.77 13.05
C GLU A 28 -14.17 -7.33 12.72
N HIS A 29 -13.78 -6.37 13.55
CA HIS A 29 -14.16 -4.96 13.45
C HIS A 29 -12.98 -4.05 13.79
N LEU A 30 -12.93 -2.87 13.17
CA LEU A 30 -12.09 -1.75 13.60
C LEU A 30 -12.94 -0.62 14.14
N HIS A 31 -12.40 0.23 15.01
CA HIS A 31 -13.08 1.46 15.40
C HIS A 31 -12.57 2.62 14.55
N CYS A 32 -13.50 3.41 14.01
CA CYS A 32 -13.14 4.65 13.35
C CYS A 32 -12.57 5.65 14.35
N GLU A 33 -11.39 6.19 14.09
CA GLU A 33 -10.73 7.17 14.95
C GLU A 33 -11.46 8.51 15.00
N ARG A 34 -12.30 8.78 13.99
CA ARG A 34 -13.03 10.05 13.87
C ARG A 34 -14.41 10.03 14.50
N CYS A 35 -15.27 9.08 14.11
CA CYS A 35 -16.66 9.02 14.59
C CYS A 35 -16.90 7.93 15.64
N GLY A 36 -15.90 7.10 15.96
CA GLY A 36 -15.99 6.01 16.94
C GLY A 36 -16.78 4.78 16.47
N SER A 37 -17.40 4.84 15.29
CA SER A 37 -18.23 3.75 14.77
C SER A 37 -17.40 2.49 14.50
N ALA A 38 -18.01 1.33 14.72
CA ALA A 38 -17.40 0.05 14.38
C ALA A 38 -17.48 -0.19 12.86
N ILE A 39 -16.33 -0.40 12.25
CA ILE A 39 -16.15 -0.72 10.84
C ILE A 39 -16.07 -2.25 10.72
N PRO A 40 -17.09 -2.92 10.15
CA PRO A 40 -17.06 -4.37 9.98
C PRO A 40 -16.07 -4.77 8.88
N LEU A 41 -15.09 -5.61 9.23
CA LEU A 41 -14.08 -6.10 8.26
C LEU A 41 -14.56 -7.33 7.49
N GLY A 42 -15.31 -8.23 8.15
CA GLY A 42 -16.01 -9.38 7.54
C GLY A 42 -15.22 -10.10 6.43
N ARG A 43 -15.83 -10.21 5.23
CA ARG A 43 -15.15 -10.75 4.03
C ARG A 43 -14.29 -9.72 3.31
N GLN A 44 -14.47 -8.43 3.58
CA GLN A 44 -13.73 -7.34 2.94
C GLN A 44 -12.25 -7.33 3.34
N LYS A 45 -11.89 -7.90 4.50
CA LYS A 45 -10.49 -8.05 4.94
C LYS A 45 -9.56 -8.64 3.87
N HIS A 46 -10.02 -9.65 3.13
CA HIS A 46 -9.21 -10.27 2.08
C HIS A 46 -8.96 -9.31 0.92
N LEU A 47 -9.96 -8.53 0.53
CA LEU A 47 -9.83 -7.55 -0.55
C LEU A 47 -8.87 -6.43 -0.15
N LEU A 48 -8.98 -5.93 1.09
CA LEU A 48 -8.10 -4.91 1.65
C LEU A 48 -6.63 -5.37 1.67
N ILE A 49 -6.37 -6.60 2.11
CA ILE A 49 -5.03 -7.19 2.12
C ILE A 49 -4.48 -7.36 0.68
N ILE A 50 -5.30 -7.85 -0.26
CA ILE A 50 -4.90 -8.00 -1.67
C ILE A 50 -4.54 -6.65 -2.28
N GLU A 51 -5.35 -5.62 -2.02
CA GLU A 51 -5.10 -4.27 -2.53
C GLU A 51 -3.80 -3.70 -1.96
N HIS A 52 -3.58 -3.84 -0.65
CA HIS A 52 -2.36 -3.40 0.02
C HIS A 52 -1.11 -4.07 -0.56
N VAL A 53 -1.13 -5.39 -0.73
CA VAL A 53 -0.02 -6.13 -1.36
C VAL A 53 0.20 -5.67 -2.80
N THR A 54 -0.86 -5.43 -3.56
CA THR A 54 -0.78 -4.93 -4.94
C THR A 54 -0.13 -3.54 -5.01
N LYS A 55 -0.49 -2.63 -4.10
CA LYS A 55 0.14 -1.31 -3.96
C LYS A 55 1.64 -1.43 -3.65
N ASN A 56 2.01 -2.31 -2.72
CA ASN A 56 3.41 -2.54 -2.34
C ASN A 56 4.24 -3.16 -3.48
N ILE A 57 3.69 -4.12 -4.24
CA ILE A 57 4.33 -4.65 -5.45
C ILE A 57 4.54 -3.54 -6.49
N ALA A 58 3.57 -2.66 -6.70
CA ALA A 58 3.70 -1.53 -7.62
C ALA A 58 4.81 -0.56 -7.17
N LYS A 59 4.91 -0.27 -5.86
CA LYS A 59 6.02 0.52 -5.28
C LYS A 59 7.37 -0.15 -5.53
N LEU A 60 7.48 -1.46 -5.30
CA LEU A 60 8.70 -2.23 -5.56
C LEU A 60 9.12 -2.14 -7.03
N ARG A 61 8.20 -2.38 -7.97
CA ARG A 61 8.46 -2.28 -9.41
C ARG A 61 9.00 -0.91 -9.80
N ARG A 62 8.42 0.18 -9.28
CA ARG A 62 8.90 1.56 -9.51
C ARG A 62 10.29 1.78 -8.93
N SER A 63 10.57 1.27 -7.73
CA SER A 63 11.89 1.37 -7.09
C SER A 63 12.97 0.67 -7.92
N LEU A 64 12.70 -0.57 -8.37
CA LEU A 64 13.63 -1.33 -9.21
C LEU A 64 13.88 -0.66 -10.56
N ALA A 65 12.85 -0.08 -11.18
CA ALA A 65 13.01 0.68 -12.42
C ALA A 65 13.94 1.89 -12.24
N LYS A 66 13.79 2.65 -11.15
CA LYS A 66 14.69 3.78 -10.81
C LYS A 66 16.12 3.31 -10.55
N PHE A 67 16.30 2.20 -9.81
CA PHE A 67 17.62 1.64 -9.53
C PHE A 67 18.35 1.23 -10.83
N ARG A 68 17.64 0.59 -11.76
CA ARG A 68 18.18 0.25 -13.09
C ARG A 68 18.60 1.50 -13.88
N GLN A 69 17.83 2.59 -13.83
CA GLN A 69 18.16 3.84 -14.53
C GLN A 69 19.34 4.58 -13.89
N ASN A 70 19.49 4.51 -12.56
CA ASN A 70 20.57 5.15 -11.82
C ASN A 70 21.85 4.30 -11.71
N SER A 71 21.84 3.08 -12.27
CA SER A 71 23.02 2.22 -12.29
C SER A 71 24.15 2.84 -13.15
N PRO A 72 25.42 2.84 -12.69
CA PRO A 72 26.56 3.43 -13.41
C PRO A 72 26.74 2.92 -14.85
N ALA A 73 26.30 1.68 -15.13
CA ALA A 73 26.30 1.09 -16.46
C ALA A 73 25.36 1.79 -17.45
N ALA A 74 24.22 2.34 -16.99
CA ALA A 74 23.28 3.08 -17.83
C ALA A 74 23.80 4.47 -18.23
N ARG A 75 24.69 5.06 -17.42
CA ARG A 75 25.36 6.34 -17.68
C ARG A 75 26.50 6.26 -18.70
N ARG A 76 26.95 5.06 -19.05
CA ARG A 76 28.01 4.81 -20.06
C ARG A 76 27.47 4.46 -21.45
N ARG A 77 26.31 4.97 -21.86
CA ARG A 77 25.96 4.97 -23.29
C ARG A 77 26.80 6.06 -23.96
N PRO A 78 27.82 5.74 -24.79
CA PRO A 78 28.47 6.76 -25.58
C PRO A 78 27.40 7.37 -26.49
N ARG A 79 27.32 8.71 -26.51
CA ARG A 79 26.62 9.44 -27.56
C ARG A 79 27.24 9.00 -28.87
N GLY A 80 26.55 8.13 -29.60
CA GLY A 80 26.90 7.76 -30.96
C GLY A 80 26.97 9.04 -31.79
N LYS A 81 28.18 9.37 -32.22
CA LYS A 81 28.47 10.40 -33.22
C LYS A 81 28.33 9.71 -34.58
N SER A 82 27.35 10.11 -35.38
CA SER A 82 27.31 10.00 -36.83
C SER A 82 26.24 10.95 -37.33
#